data_AF-A0A258W0P2-F1
#
_entry.id   AF-A0A258W0P2-F1
#
_cell.length_a   1.000
_cell.length_b   1.000
_cell.length_c   1.000
_cell.angle_alpha   90.00
_cell.angle_beta   90.00
_cell.angle_gamma   90.00
#
_symmetry.space_group_name_H-M   'P 1'
#
loop_
_entity.id
_entity.type
_entity.pdbx_description
1 polymer ?
#
loop_
_entity_poly.entity_id
_entity_poly.type
_entity_poly.pdbx_seq_one_letter_code
_entity_poly.pdbx_strand_id
1 'polypeptide(L)'
;METILTRGMGNLQSSTSQIQAAKIFVFIGRASIFVSFLSLIGAWITQVSGGYFLGMSQQHLFFDSIALSLLGIGFLADSFLHAKGL
;
A
#
# COMPACT_ATOMS: atom_id res chain seq x y z
N MET A 1 -2.95 30.01 -32.31
CA MET A 1 -1.78 29.11 -32.12
C MET A 1 -1.44 28.91 -30.64
N GLU A 2 -1.73 29.87 -29.75
CA GLU A 2 -1.53 29.71 -28.29
C GLU A 2 -2.36 28.59 -27.65
N THR A 3 -3.57 28.32 -28.14
CA THR A 3 -4.48 27.31 -27.57
C THR A 3 -3.99 25.86 -27.65
N ILE A 4 -3.08 25.52 -28.57
CA ILE A 4 -2.51 24.17 -28.69
C ILE A 4 -1.38 23.97 -27.67
N LEU A 5 -0.58 25.01 -27.41
CA LEU A 5 0.52 24.96 -26.45
C LEU A 5 0.00 24.86 -25.01
N THR A 6 -1.03 25.63 -24.66
CA THR A 6 -1.65 25.58 -23.32
C THR A 6 -2.33 24.22 -23.06
N ARG A 7 -2.97 23.63 -24.08
CA ARG A 7 -3.57 22.28 -23.98
C ARG A 7 -2.52 21.17 -23.86
N GLY A 8 -1.42 21.27 -24.60
CA GLY A 8 -0.31 20.30 -24.52
C GLY A 8 0.34 20.28 -23.14
N MET A 9 0.58 21.46 -22.55
CA MET A 9 1.17 21.57 -21.21
C MET A 9 0.25 21.01 -20.11
N GLY A 10 -1.07 21.22 -20.20
CA GLY A 10 -2.03 20.64 -19.26
C GLY A 10 -2.07 19.10 -19.28
N ASN A 11 -1.93 18.47 -20.45
CA ASN A 11 -1.89 17.01 -20.58
C ASN A 11 -0.56 16.39 -20.11
N LEU A 12 0.55 17.11 -20.26
CA LEU A 12 1.85 16.66 -19.74
C LEU A 12 1.90 16.74 -18.21
N GLN A 13 1.26 17.75 -17.62
CA GLN A 13 1.19 17.92 -16.17
C GLN A 13 0.21 16.94 -15.51
N SER A 14 -0.92 16.64 -16.16
CA SER A 14 -1.87 15.63 -15.67
C SER A 14 -1.29 14.22 -15.70
N SER A 15 -0.57 13.85 -16.77
CA SER A 15 0.07 12.54 -16.90
C SER A 15 1.22 12.34 -15.89
N THR A 16 2.04 13.36 -15.65
CA THR A 16 3.10 13.28 -14.62
C THR A 16 2.55 13.17 -13.21
N SER A 17 1.49 13.92 -12.87
CA SER A 17 0.78 13.81 -11.59
C SER A 17 0.21 12.41 -11.35
N GLN A 18 -0.47 11.83 -12.36
CA GLN A 18 -1.04 10.48 -12.26
C GLN A 18 0.04 9.39 -12.10
N ILE A 19 1.15 9.50 -12.82
CA ILE A 19 2.29 8.58 -12.68
C ILE A 19 2.89 8.67 -11.27
N GLN A 20 2.96 9.87 -10.69
CA GLN A 20 3.50 10.08 -9.34
C GLN A 20 2.57 9.51 -8.26
N ALA A 21 1.26 9.72 -8.38
CA ALA A 21 0.26 9.12 -7.49
C ALA A 21 0.31 7.59 -7.54
N ALA A 22 0.34 6.98 -8.72
CA ALA A 22 0.42 5.53 -8.88
C ALA A 22 1.67 4.94 -8.20
N LYS A 23 2.83 5.60 -8.32
CA LYS A 23 4.06 5.17 -7.64
C LYS A 23 3.93 5.20 -6.11
N ILE A 24 3.25 6.21 -5.56
CA ILE A 24 3.00 6.32 -4.13
C ILE A 24 2.09 5.18 -3.65
N PHE A 25 0.99 4.89 -4.37
CA PHE A 25 0.09 3.79 -4.02
C PHE A 25 0.79 2.42 -4.07
N VAL A 26 1.64 2.19 -5.07
CA VAL A 26 2.48 0.97 -5.12
C VAL A 26 3.43 0.91 -3.93
N PHE A 27 4.08 2.03 -3.57
CA PHE A 27 4.99 2.05 -2.43
C PHE A 27 4.27 1.80 -1.11
N ILE A 28 3.12 2.44 -0.89
CA ILE A 28 2.27 2.24 0.29
C ILE A 28 1.78 0.79 0.36
N GLY A 29 1.33 0.22 -0.76
CA GLY A 29 0.89 -1.17 -0.81
C GLY A 29 2.01 -2.14 -0.42
N ARG A 30 3.22 -1.94 -0.95
CA ARG A 30 4.39 -2.77 -0.61
C ARG A 30 4.82 -2.59 0.85
N ALA A 31 4.83 -1.36 1.36
CA ALA A 31 5.14 -1.09 2.76
C ALA A 31 4.12 -1.73 3.70
N SER A 32 2.84 -1.67 3.36
CA SER A 32 1.76 -2.27 4.15
C SER A 32 1.86 -3.80 4.20
N ILE A 33 2.17 -4.46 3.07
CA ILE A 33 2.44 -5.91 3.04
C ILE A 33 3.69 -6.26 3.86
N PHE A 34 4.73 -5.42 3.81
CA PHE A 34 5.92 -5.65 4.61
C PHE A 34 5.61 -5.57 6.12
N VAL A 35 4.87 -4.55 6.55
CA VAL A 35 4.45 -4.40 7.96
C VAL A 35 3.50 -5.52 8.37
N SER A 36 2.60 -5.98 7.49
CA SER A 36 1.71 -7.11 7.80
C SER A 36 2.51 -8.38 8.08
N PHE A 37 3.55 -8.65 7.28
CA PHE A 37 4.43 -9.78 7.48
C PHE A 37 5.20 -9.69 8.80
N LEU A 38 5.70 -8.50 9.15
CA LEU A 38 6.34 -8.24 10.45
C LEU A 38 5.38 -8.49 11.62
N SER A 39 4.12 -8.06 11.49
CA SER A 39 3.07 -8.30 12.49
C SER A 39 2.77 -9.80 12.63
N LEU A 40 2.75 -10.55 11.52
CA LEU A 40 2.57 -12.00 11.53
C LEU A 40 3.73 -12.72 12.23
N ILE A 41 4.98 -12.28 12.01
CA ILE A 41 6.15 -12.77 12.75
C ILE A 41 6.00 -12.47 14.24
N GLY A 42 5.58 -11.27 14.61
CA GLY A 42 5.29 -10.91 16.00
C GLY A 42 4.24 -11.84 16.63
N ALA A 43 3.14 -12.09 15.92
CA ALA A 43 2.10 -13.03 16.35
C ALA A 43 2.67 -14.45 16.54
N TRP A 44 3.50 -14.92 15.61
CA TRP A 44 4.15 -16.22 15.73
C TRP A 44 5.08 -16.30 16.94
N ILE A 45 5.89 -15.26 17.19
CA ILE A 45 6.75 -15.18 18.37
C ILE A 45 5.91 -15.22 19.66
N THR A 46 4.80 -14.48 19.73
CA THR A 46 3.91 -14.54 20.91
C THR A 46 3.31 -15.92 21.13
N GLN A 47 2.98 -16.63 20.05
CA GLN A 47 2.44 -17.97 20.11
C GLN A 47 3.46 -18.98 20.65
N VAL A 48 4.72 -18.88 20.19
CA VAL A 48 5.81 -19.78 20.63
C VAL A 48 6.28 -19.45 22.05
N SER A 49 6.39 -18.15 22.38
CA SER A 49 6.84 -17.69 23.69
C SER A 49 5.76 -17.75 24.77
N GLY A 50 4.48 -17.92 24.40
CA GLY A 50 3.33 -17.87 25.32
C GLY A 50 3.12 -16.52 26.00
N GLY A 51 3.75 -15.46 25.51
CA GLY A 51 3.79 -14.13 26.14
C GLY A 51 3.30 -13.02 25.22
N TYR A 52 3.43 -11.78 25.69
CA TYR A 52 3.11 -10.58 24.91
C TYR A 52 4.32 -10.10 24.13
N PHE A 53 4.12 -9.63 22.90
CA PHE A 53 5.16 -9.00 22.09
C PHE A 53 4.86 -7.51 22.02
N LEU A 54 5.76 -6.69 22.58
CA LEU A 54 5.56 -5.24 22.77
C LEU A 54 4.25 -4.89 23.52
N GLY A 55 3.81 -5.75 24.45
CA GLY A 55 2.57 -5.56 25.21
C GLY A 55 1.29 -5.94 24.44
N MET A 56 1.40 -6.41 23.19
CA MET A 56 0.25 -6.88 22.39
C MET A 56 0.10 -8.40 22.47
N SER A 57 -1.15 -8.86 22.46
CA SER A 57 -1.46 -10.29 22.40
C SER A 57 -1.32 -10.82 20.97
N GLN A 58 -1.15 -12.14 20.85
CA GLN A 58 -1.12 -12.84 19.57
C GLN A 58 -2.31 -12.48 18.67
N GLN A 59 -3.51 -12.39 19.26
CA GLN A 59 -4.74 -12.12 18.53
C GLN A 59 -4.73 -10.72 17.89
N HIS A 60 -4.24 -9.70 18.61
CA HIS A 60 -4.11 -8.35 18.07
C HIS A 60 -3.12 -8.29 16.90
N LEU A 61 -1.91 -8.84 17.09
CA LEU A 61 -0.89 -8.88 16.04
C LEU A 61 -1.35 -9.65 14.80
N PHE A 62 -2.15 -10.70 15.00
CA PHE A 62 -2.72 -11.49 13.91
C PHE A 62 -3.81 -10.71 13.14
N PHE A 63 -4.75 -10.06 13.83
CA PHE A 63 -5.77 -9.26 13.15
C PHE A 63 -5.18 -8.06 12.41
N ASP A 64 -4.21 -7.36 13.00
CA ASP A 64 -3.52 -6.26 12.34
C ASP A 64 -2.76 -6.74 11.11
N SER A 65 -2.14 -7.92 11.17
CA SER A 65 -1.49 -8.52 10.00
C SER A 65 -2.48 -8.77 8.86
N ILE A 66 -3.70 -9.26 9.16
CA ILE A 66 -4.72 -9.50 8.13
C ILE A 66 -5.21 -8.19 7.54
N ALA A 67 -5.54 -7.20 8.39
CA ALA A 67 -6.04 -5.91 7.95
C ALA A 67 -5.03 -5.19 7.06
N LEU A 68 -3.75 -5.16 7.47
CA LEU A 68 -2.67 -4.57 6.69
C LEU A 68 -2.41 -5.35 5.40
N SER A 69 -2.48 -6.68 5.41
CA SER A 69 -2.33 -7.48 4.21
C SER A 69 -3.44 -7.18 3.19
N LEU A 70 -4.70 -7.10 3.63
CA LEU A 70 -5.83 -6.77 2.76
C LEU A 70 -5.72 -5.34 2.20
N LEU A 71 -5.32 -4.38 3.03
CA LEU A 71 -5.11 -2.99 2.64
C LEU A 71 -3.96 -2.86 1.63
N GLY A 72 -2.85 -3.57 1.85
CA GLY A 72 -1.73 -3.61 0.93
C GLY A 72 -2.08 -4.25 -0.43
N ILE A 73 -2.84 -5.35 -0.42
CA ILE A 73 -3.37 -5.98 -1.64
C ILE A 73 -4.34 -5.02 -2.36
N GLY A 74 -5.22 -4.34 -1.63
CA GLY A 74 -6.14 -3.36 -2.18
C GLY A 74 -5.44 -2.22 -2.90
N PHE A 75 -4.39 -1.64 -2.30
CA PHE A 75 -3.60 -0.58 -2.95
C PHE A 75 -2.84 -1.08 -4.17
N LEU A 76 -2.32 -2.31 -4.16
CA LEU A 76 -1.69 -2.91 -5.33
C LEU A 76 -2.70 -3.19 -6.46
N ALA A 77 -3.90 -3.66 -6.11
CA ALA A 77 -4.97 -3.89 -7.08
C ALA A 77 -5.44 -2.57 -7.70
N ASP A 78 -5.66 -1.53 -6.89
CA ASP A 78 -6.06 -0.20 -7.34
C ASP A 78 -5.01 0.41 -8.28
N SER A 79 -3.73 0.36 -7.91
CA SER A 79 -2.65 0.85 -8.76
C SER A 79 -2.48 0.02 -10.05
N PHE A 80 -2.78 -1.28 -10.03
CA PHE A 80 -2.82 -2.12 -11.24
C PHE A 80 -3.99 -1.77 -12.16
N LEU A 81 -5.18 -1.50 -11.61
CA LEU A 81 -6.34 -1.06 -12.39
C LEU A 81 -6.10 0.32 -13.01
N HIS A 82 -5.54 1.27 -12.25
CA HIS A 82 -5.12 2.57 -12.77
C HIS A 82 -4.05 2.44 -13.86
N ALA A 83 -3.07 1.54 -13.70
CA ALA A 83 -2.06 1.29 -14.73
C ALA A 83 -2.65 0.68 -16.01
N LYS A 84 -3.78 -0.04 -15.91
CA LYS A 84 -4.54 -0.54 -17.05
C LYS A 84 -5.44 0.50 -17.70
N GLY A 85 -5.57 1.69 -17.12
CA GLY A 85 -6.45 2.75 -17.62
C GLY A 85 -7.94 2.43 -17.47
N LEU A 86 -8.28 1.64 -16.46
CA LEU A 86 -9.65 1.25 -16.09
C LEU A 86 -10.26 2.22 -15.07
#